data_AF-A0A399R6U7-F1
#
_entry.id   AF-A0A399R6U7-F1
#
_cell.length_a   1.000
_cell.length_b   1.000
_cell.length_c   1.000
_cell.angle_alpha   90.00
_cell.angle_beta   90.00
_cell.angle_gamma   90.00
#
_symmetry.space_group_name_H-M   'P 1'
#
loop_
_entity.id
_entity.type
_entity.pdbx_description
1 polymer ?
#
loop_
_entity_poly.entity_id
_entity_poly.type
_entity_poly.pdbx_seq_one_letter_code
_entity_poly.pdbx_strand_id
1 'polypeptide(L)'
;MMSGLRLLLALAVSALIAVAPSAGQAGPQDENYVQMANYRTPDMPVVHLFGDSIMRGYALRKFPDQYTPEEAENEILWPLRSPASMLKFISDGDYWAGYAGGTGLPYTEDPRGNTVYARVDNGQVFDNDFIVISDAGEHNNNPAAYYLMLKSLRTLLCDYDVDVLYVNTYDDIAPGALAIDDEDQYRWSVPIDGVTMNSTFAKAAADEMPDCKADAHLIDIVPDMKALEGRGLSPIQSDGIHPNMTGQWLIAYKIDSKVREIMLAREMAEHDEASTEH
;
A
#
# COMPACT_ATOMS: atom_id res chain seq x y z
N MET A 1 48.28 -0.84 -24.98
CA MET A 1 47.51 0.41 -25.16
C MET A 1 46.04 0.04 -25.29
N MET A 2 45.32 -0.06 -24.17
CA MET A 2 43.87 -0.29 -24.19
C MET A 2 43.18 1.05 -24.46
N SER A 3 42.46 1.10 -25.57
CA SER A 3 41.77 2.27 -26.10
C SER A 3 40.85 2.90 -25.05
N GLY A 4 41.00 4.21 -24.83
CA GLY A 4 40.16 5.02 -23.94
C GLY A 4 38.67 5.00 -24.27
N LEU A 5 38.29 4.40 -25.41
CA LEU A 5 36.92 4.17 -25.82
C LEU A 5 36.18 3.13 -24.95
N ARG A 6 36.88 2.16 -24.36
CA ARG A 6 36.24 1.14 -23.48
C ARG A 6 35.94 1.67 -22.07
N LEU A 7 36.69 2.66 -21.60
CA LEU A 7 36.46 3.28 -20.29
C LEU A 7 35.24 4.22 -20.33
N LEU A 8 35.04 4.92 -21.44
CA LEU A 8 33.87 5.80 -21.65
C LEU A 8 32.55 5.02 -21.81
N LEU A 9 32.57 3.82 -22.41
CA LEU A 9 31.36 2.98 -22.45
C LEU A 9 30.99 2.37 -21.09
N ALA A 10 31.97 2.04 -20.23
CA ALA A 10 31.70 1.54 -18.89
C ALA A 10 31.11 2.61 -17.95
N LEU A 11 31.53 3.87 -18.12
CA LEU A 11 30.96 5.02 -17.41
C LEU A 11 29.55 5.38 -17.94
N ALA A 12 29.29 5.21 -19.24
CA ALA A 12 27.96 5.46 -19.81
C ALA A 12 26.92 4.40 -19.39
N VAL A 13 27.31 3.13 -19.20
CA VAL A 13 26.40 2.08 -18.70
C VAL A 13 26.13 2.22 -17.20
N SER A 14 27.08 2.79 -16.44
CA SER A 14 26.88 3.05 -15.00
C SER A 14 26.05 4.32 -14.73
N ALA A 15 26.10 5.31 -15.64
CA ALA A 15 25.31 6.55 -15.52
C ALA A 15 23.84 6.40 -15.96
N LEU A 16 23.47 5.31 -16.63
CA LEU A 16 22.09 5.00 -17.03
C LEU A 16 21.28 4.26 -15.95
N ILE A 17 21.91 3.90 -14.82
CA ILE A 17 21.23 3.28 -13.67
C ILE A 17 20.81 4.34 -12.63
N ALA A 18 21.31 5.57 -12.71
CA ALA A 18 21.19 6.56 -11.65
C ALA A 18 20.10 7.64 -11.87
N VAL A 19 19.15 7.45 -12.81
CA VAL A 19 18.10 8.45 -13.05
C VAL A 19 16.74 7.77 -13.25
N ALA A 20 16.15 7.31 -12.13
CA ALA A 20 14.71 7.32 -11.80
C ALA A 20 14.34 6.16 -10.84
N PRO A 21 14.56 6.27 -9.52
CA PRO A 21 14.02 5.28 -8.59
C PRO A 21 12.51 5.41 -8.39
N SER A 22 11.94 6.61 -8.52
CA SER A 22 10.54 6.87 -8.08
C SER A 22 9.47 6.39 -9.07
N ALA A 23 9.71 6.45 -10.38
CA ALA A 23 8.72 6.06 -11.39
C ALA A 23 8.55 4.53 -11.55
N GLY A 24 9.46 3.74 -10.96
CA GLY A 24 9.47 2.28 -11.07
C GLY A 24 8.80 1.55 -9.91
N GLN A 25 8.49 2.22 -8.80
CA GLN A 25 7.90 1.61 -7.60
C GLN A 25 6.37 1.57 -7.70
N ALA A 26 5.74 2.66 -8.12
CA ALA A 26 4.35 2.68 -8.55
C ALA A 26 4.18 2.08 -9.96
N GLY A 27 3.00 1.54 -10.24
CA GLY A 27 2.67 0.89 -11.52
C GLY A 27 1.19 1.04 -11.87
N PRO A 28 0.76 0.53 -13.04
CA PRO A 28 -0.64 0.58 -13.44
C PRO A 28 -1.52 -0.18 -12.44
N GLN A 29 -2.82 0.13 -12.44
CA GLN A 29 -3.81 -0.71 -11.76
C GLN A 29 -3.70 -2.15 -12.25
N ASP A 30 -4.03 -3.10 -11.38
CA ASP A 30 -4.15 -4.48 -11.84
C ASP A 30 -5.43 -4.70 -12.66
N GLU A 31 -5.43 -5.73 -13.51
CA GLU A 31 -6.58 -6.05 -14.38
C GLU A 31 -7.84 -6.37 -13.58
N ASN A 32 -7.69 -6.93 -12.37
CA ASN A 32 -8.82 -7.24 -11.50
C ASN A 32 -9.51 -5.96 -11.05
N TYR A 33 -8.75 -4.91 -10.74
CA TYR A 33 -9.28 -3.62 -10.32
C TYR A 33 -10.12 -3.00 -11.43
N VAL A 34 -9.66 -3.05 -12.68
CA VAL A 34 -10.43 -2.53 -13.83
C VAL A 34 -11.73 -3.31 -14.02
N GLN A 35 -11.70 -4.64 -13.88
CA GLN A 35 -12.91 -5.45 -13.99
C GLN A 35 -13.90 -5.12 -12.86
N MET A 36 -13.42 -5.07 -11.63
CA MET A 36 -14.22 -4.73 -10.46
C MET A 36 -14.83 -3.34 -10.57
N ALA A 37 -14.04 -2.31 -10.90
CA ALA A 37 -14.51 -0.94 -11.02
C ALA A 37 -15.61 -0.78 -12.09
N ASN A 38 -15.63 -1.63 -13.12
CA ASN A 38 -16.62 -1.57 -14.19
C ASN A 38 -17.81 -2.53 -14.01
N TYR A 39 -17.65 -3.60 -13.22
CA TYR A 39 -18.61 -4.72 -13.16
C TYR A 39 -18.93 -5.17 -11.72
N ARG A 40 -18.66 -4.35 -10.71
CA ARG A 40 -18.94 -4.70 -9.32
C ARG A 40 -20.41 -5.10 -9.12
N THR A 41 -20.62 -6.14 -8.32
CA THR A 41 -21.95 -6.51 -7.86
C THR A 41 -22.48 -5.37 -6.99
N PRO A 42 -23.76 -4.95 -7.18
CA PRO A 42 -24.39 -4.01 -6.27
C PRO A 42 -24.21 -4.46 -4.81
N ASP A 43 -23.95 -3.50 -3.92
CA ASP A 43 -23.86 -3.69 -2.48
C ASP A 43 -22.71 -4.58 -1.97
N MET A 44 -21.84 -5.10 -2.84
CA MET A 44 -20.62 -5.78 -2.41
C MET A 44 -19.49 -4.77 -2.17
N PRO A 45 -18.93 -4.70 -0.95
CA PRO A 45 -17.82 -3.81 -0.64
C PRO A 45 -16.59 -4.05 -1.52
N VAL A 46 -15.86 -2.96 -1.76
CA VAL A 46 -14.57 -3.01 -2.45
C VAL A 46 -13.44 -2.58 -1.52
N VAL A 47 -12.38 -3.39 -1.46
CA VAL A 47 -11.10 -3.05 -0.87
C VAL A 47 -10.18 -2.50 -1.95
N HIS A 48 -10.04 -1.18 -1.97
CA HIS A 48 -9.15 -0.45 -2.89
C HIS A 48 -7.74 -0.36 -2.27
N LEU A 49 -6.79 -1.09 -2.84
CA LEU A 49 -5.41 -1.05 -2.36
C LEU A 49 -4.60 0.01 -3.11
N PHE A 50 -4.14 1.01 -2.38
CA PHE A 50 -3.27 2.04 -2.90
C PHE A 50 -1.90 1.95 -2.24
N GLY A 51 -0.86 2.08 -3.03
CA GLY A 51 0.51 2.17 -2.52
C GLY A 51 1.55 2.03 -3.60
N ASP A 52 2.80 1.94 -3.20
CA ASP A 52 3.94 1.75 -4.07
C ASP A 52 4.19 0.26 -4.37
N SER A 53 5.46 -0.15 -4.41
CA SER A 53 5.91 -1.51 -4.68
C SER A 53 5.36 -2.57 -3.71
N ILE A 54 5.02 -2.20 -2.46
CA ILE A 54 4.40 -3.16 -1.51
C ILE A 54 3.03 -3.59 -2.03
N MET A 55 2.14 -2.64 -2.31
CA MET A 55 0.76 -2.91 -2.73
C MET A 55 0.67 -3.35 -4.20
N ARG A 56 1.55 -2.83 -5.06
CA ARG A 56 1.68 -3.29 -6.45
C ARG A 56 2.02 -4.77 -6.55
N GLY A 57 2.72 -5.32 -5.55
CA GLY A 57 3.05 -6.74 -5.46
C GLY A 57 4.44 -7.08 -5.94
N TYR A 58 5.43 -6.86 -5.08
CA TYR A 58 6.81 -7.30 -5.27
C TYR A 58 7.15 -8.62 -4.56
N ALA A 59 6.16 -9.38 -4.05
CA ALA A 59 6.40 -10.60 -3.27
C ALA A 59 7.24 -11.65 -4.01
N LEU A 60 7.06 -11.75 -5.34
CA LEU A 60 7.79 -12.66 -6.21
C LEU A 60 9.04 -12.02 -6.85
N ARG A 61 9.50 -10.88 -6.33
CA ARG A 61 10.66 -10.10 -6.81
C ARG A 61 10.49 -9.53 -8.23
N LYS A 62 9.27 -9.52 -8.73
CA LYS A 62 8.89 -9.04 -10.05
C LYS A 62 7.46 -8.52 -9.96
N PHE A 63 7.20 -7.36 -10.53
CA PHE A 63 5.86 -6.78 -10.52
C PHE A 63 4.95 -7.48 -11.52
N PRO A 64 3.63 -7.54 -11.29
CA PRO A 64 2.70 -8.25 -12.17
C PRO A 64 2.79 -7.80 -13.65
N ASP A 65 2.96 -6.50 -13.90
CA ASP A 65 3.07 -5.91 -15.23
C ASP A 65 4.41 -6.17 -15.94
N GLN A 66 5.37 -6.80 -15.24
CA GLN A 66 6.65 -7.20 -15.81
C GLN A 66 6.64 -8.66 -16.29
N TYR A 67 5.61 -9.45 -15.94
CA TYR A 67 5.47 -10.82 -16.43
C TYR A 67 4.90 -10.82 -17.85
N THR A 68 5.42 -11.69 -18.71
CA THR A 68 4.70 -12.05 -19.93
C THR A 68 3.48 -12.90 -19.58
N PRO A 69 2.46 -12.97 -20.46
CA PRO A 69 1.31 -13.85 -20.22
C PRO A 69 1.70 -15.31 -19.96
N GLU A 70 2.67 -15.84 -20.72
CA GLU A 70 3.16 -17.21 -20.54
C GLU A 70 3.87 -17.41 -19.19
N GLU A 71 4.66 -16.42 -18.73
CA GLU A 71 5.29 -16.50 -17.42
C GLU A 71 4.24 -16.45 -16.29
N ALA A 72 3.22 -15.60 -16.41
CA ALA A 72 2.16 -15.48 -15.42
C ALA A 72 1.30 -16.75 -15.34
N GLU A 73 0.98 -17.38 -16.48
CA GLU A 73 0.23 -18.64 -16.53
C GLU A 73 0.99 -19.83 -15.91
N ASN A 74 2.32 -19.84 -16.03
CA ASN A 74 3.17 -20.92 -15.51
C ASN A 74 3.67 -20.68 -14.07
N GLU A 75 3.42 -19.51 -13.49
CA GLU A 75 3.81 -19.17 -12.12
C GLU A 75 2.82 -19.76 -11.11
N ILE A 76 3.19 -20.89 -10.48
CA ILE A 76 2.34 -21.60 -9.52
C ILE A 76 2.00 -20.70 -8.31
N LEU A 77 2.89 -19.77 -7.95
CA LEU A 77 2.70 -18.85 -6.84
C LEU A 77 2.01 -17.54 -7.25
N TRP A 78 1.45 -17.46 -8.46
CA TRP A 78 0.79 -16.24 -8.96
C TRP A 78 -0.27 -15.66 -8.02
N PRO A 79 -1.11 -16.44 -7.31
CA PRO A 79 -2.04 -15.90 -6.33
C PRO A 79 -1.37 -15.18 -5.15
N LEU A 80 -0.08 -15.46 -4.89
CA LEU A 80 0.71 -14.91 -3.79
C LEU A 80 1.63 -13.77 -4.23
N ARG A 81 1.37 -13.17 -5.40
CA ARG A 81 2.22 -12.11 -5.96
C ARG A 81 2.05 -10.72 -5.34
N SER A 82 0.87 -10.44 -4.78
CA SER A 82 0.52 -9.13 -4.24
C SER A 82 -0.52 -9.24 -3.11
N PRO A 83 -0.64 -8.23 -2.22
CA PRO A 83 -1.66 -8.25 -1.18
C PRO A 83 -3.08 -8.30 -1.77
N ALA A 84 -3.33 -7.58 -2.87
CA ALA A 84 -4.62 -7.62 -3.58
C ALA A 84 -4.97 -9.04 -4.06
N SER A 85 -3.98 -9.78 -4.57
CA SER A 85 -4.18 -11.16 -5.04
C SER A 85 -4.44 -12.13 -3.89
N MET A 86 -3.74 -11.94 -2.78
CA MET A 86 -3.91 -12.72 -1.56
C MET A 86 -5.27 -12.46 -0.90
N LEU A 87 -5.71 -11.20 -0.84
CA LEU A 87 -7.05 -10.82 -0.38
C LEU A 87 -8.14 -11.48 -1.22
N LYS A 88 -8.02 -11.41 -2.55
CA LYS A 88 -8.96 -12.12 -3.45
C LYS A 88 -9.01 -13.61 -3.14
N PHE A 89 -7.89 -14.22 -2.77
CA PHE A 89 -7.82 -15.64 -2.42
C PHE A 89 -8.50 -15.97 -1.07
N ILE A 90 -8.48 -15.06 -0.08
CA ILE A 90 -9.01 -15.31 1.28
C ILE A 90 -10.36 -14.66 1.58
N SER A 91 -10.82 -13.72 0.76
CA SER A 91 -12.08 -13.00 0.95
C SER A 91 -13.31 -13.90 0.95
N ASP A 92 -13.23 -15.10 0.38
CA ASP A 92 -14.33 -16.07 0.23
C ASP A 92 -15.59 -15.50 -0.46
N GLY A 93 -15.43 -14.39 -1.21
CA GLY A 93 -16.52 -13.71 -1.91
C GLY A 93 -17.28 -12.66 -1.09
N ASP A 94 -16.84 -12.34 0.13
CA ASP A 94 -17.47 -11.33 0.98
C ASP A 94 -17.22 -9.89 0.48
N TYR A 95 -16.13 -9.68 -0.25
CA TYR A 95 -15.75 -8.39 -0.82
C TYR A 95 -14.85 -8.58 -2.05
N TRP A 96 -14.73 -7.54 -2.89
CA TRP A 96 -13.70 -7.48 -3.93
C TRP A 96 -12.44 -6.80 -3.42
N ALA A 97 -11.27 -7.20 -3.93
CA ALA A 97 -10.01 -6.53 -3.67
C ALA A 97 -9.20 -6.33 -4.96
N GLY A 98 -8.57 -5.17 -5.10
CA GLY A 98 -7.75 -4.85 -6.26
C GLY A 98 -6.74 -3.74 -6.00
N TYR A 99 -5.61 -3.79 -6.69
CA TYR A 99 -4.63 -2.71 -6.67
C TYR A 99 -5.11 -1.53 -7.53
N ALA A 100 -5.48 -0.44 -6.86
CA ALA A 100 -6.07 0.77 -7.42
C ALA A 100 -5.04 1.76 -8.02
N GLY A 101 -3.75 1.45 -7.83
CA GLY A 101 -2.63 2.19 -8.37
C GLY A 101 -1.76 2.86 -7.29
N GLY A 102 -0.73 3.55 -7.78
CA GLY A 102 0.19 4.32 -6.96
C GLY A 102 -0.55 5.43 -6.22
N THR A 103 -0.32 5.55 -4.93
CA THR A 103 -0.81 6.72 -4.19
C THR A 103 -0.07 8.00 -4.62
N GLY A 104 1.08 7.89 -5.31
CA GLY A 104 1.96 9.04 -5.60
C GLY A 104 2.57 9.63 -4.33
N LEU A 105 2.41 8.93 -3.20
CA LEU A 105 2.90 9.34 -1.91
C LEU A 105 4.34 8.85 -1.76
N PRO A 106 5.12 9.54 -0.95
CA PRO A 106 4.85 10.85 -0.33
C PRO A 106 5.17 12.03 -1.25
N TYR A 107 5.38 11.78 -2.56
CA TYR A 107 6.05 12.68 -3.49
C TYR A 107 5.21 13.80 -4.09
N THR A 108 3.88 13.68 -4.10
CA THR A 108 3.04 14.60 -4.88
C THR A 108 2.76 15.92 -4.15
N GLU A 109 3.29 17.03 -4.67
CA GLU A 109 2.92 18.39 -4.22
C GLU A 109 1.47 18.74 -4.57
N ASP A 110 0.90 18.06 -5.59
CA ASP A 110 -0.51 18.15 -5.95
C ASP A 110 -1.26 16.92 -5.41
N PRO A 111 -2.19 17.07 -4.46
CA PRO A 111 -3.02 15.98 -3.97
C PRO A 111 -3.73 15.22 -5.11
N ARG A 112 -4.08 15.89 -6.22
CA ARG A 112 -4.71 15.26 -7.40
C ARG A 112 -3.80 14.31 -8.17
N GLY A 113 -2.49 14.37 -7.93
CA GLY A 113 -1.54 13.36 -8.42
C GLY A 113 -1.70 12.00 -7.72
N ASN A 114 -2.46 11.94 -6.63
CA ASN A 114 -2.80 10.68 -5.96
C ASN A 114 -3.96 10.00 -6.68
N THR A 115 -3.79 8.72 -7.02
CA THR A 115 -4.81 7.96 -7.75
C THR A 115 -6.12 7.78 -6.97
N VAL A 116 -6.16 7.97 -5.64
CA VAL A 116 -7.40 8.02 -4.85
C VAL A 116 -8.33 9.12 -5.37
N TYR A 117 -7.81 10.33 -5.65
CA TYR A 117 -8.60 11.41 -6.26
C TYR A 117 -9.18 10.97 -7.59
N ALA A 118 -8.37 10.31 -8.43
CA ALA A 118 -8.85 9.79 -9.70
C ALA A 118 -9.95 8.72 -9.53
N ARG A 119 -9.98 7.95 -8.43
CA ARG A 119 -11.08 6.99 -8.17
C ARG A 119 -12.36 7.68 -7.75
N VAL A 120 -12.25 8.65 -6.86
CA VAL A 120 -13.39 9.45 -6.42
C VAL A 120 -13.98 10.22 -7.61
N ASP A 121 -13.15 10.93 -8.38
CA ASP A 121 -13.58 11.72 -9.54
C ASP A 121 -14.22 10.87 -10.65
N ASN A 122 -13.78 9.62 -10.81
CA ASN A 122 -14.36 8.68 -11.78
C ASN A 122 -15.58 7.93 -11.25
N GLY A 123 -16.05 8.24 -10.03
CA GLY A 123 -17.21 7.57 -9.41
C GLY A 123 -16.96 6.09 -9.14
N GLN A 124 -15.74 5.73 -8.75
CA GLN A 124 -15.31 4.35 -8.48
C GLN A 124 -15.32 4.01 -6.98
N VAL A 125 -15.57 4.99 -6.11
CA VAL A 125 -15.65 4.84 -4.64
C VAL A 125 -17.08 5.09 -4.19
N PHE A 126 -17.57 4.25 -3.29
CA PHE A 126 -18.93 4.25 -2.80
C PHE A 126 -18.99 3.95 -1.31
N ASP A 127 -20.15 4.17 -0.71
CA ASP A 127 -20.40 3.80 0.69
C ASP A 127 -20.14 2.29 0.90
N ASN A 128 -19.65 1.95 2.10
CA ASN A 128 -19.15 0.66 2.56
C ASN A 128 -17.84 0.16 1.91
N ASP A 129 -17.21 0.94 1.03
CA ASP A 129 -15.89 0.59 0.50
C ASP A 129 -14.76 0.81 1.54
N PHE A 130 -13.63 0.14 1.31
CA PHE A 130 -12.41 0.24 2.12
C PHE A 130 -11.28 0.83 1.29
N ILE A 131 -10.63 1.86 1.82
CA ILE A 131 -9.50 2.55 1.19
C ILE A 131 -8.22 2.19 1.94
N VAL A 132 -7.44 1.24 1.41
CA VAL A 132 -6.19 0.81 2.02
C VAL A 132 -5.02 1.64 1.50
N ILE A 133 -4.24 2.24 2.39
CA ILE A 133 -3.08 3.06 2.05
C ILE A 133 -1.84 2.49 2.74
N SER A 134 -0.81 2.19 1.95
CA SER A 134 0.52 1.78 2.42
C SER A 134 1.59 2.35 1.51
N ASP A 135 2.77 2.59 2.04
CA ASP A 135 3.86 3.22 1.30
C ASP A 135 5.23 2.86 1.88
N ALA A 136 6.21 2.64 1.02
CA ALA A 136 7.59 2.34 1.35
C ALA A 136 8.60 3.15 0.49
N GLY A 137 8.11 4.18 -0.21
CA GLY A 137 8.90 5.06 -1.05
C GLY A 137 9.77 6.04 -0.25
N GLU A 138 10.57 6.81 -0.98
CA GLU A 138 11.36 7.89 -0.38
C GLU A 138 10.45 9.00 0.13
N HIS A 139 10.70 9.47 1.35
CA HIS A 139 9.81 10.38 2.07
C HIS A 139 10.36 11.77 2.38
N ASN A 140 11.49 12.13 1.77
CA ASN A 140 12.09 13.47 1.88
C ASN A 140 12.29 13.94 3.33
N ASN A 141 12.37 12.99 4.26
CA ASN A 141 12.42 13.24 5.70
C ASN A 141 11.38 14.25 6.21
N ASN A 142 10.13 14.20 5.72
CA ASN A 142 9.11 15.19 6.07
C ASN A 142 7.81 14.55 6.63
N PRO A 143 7.82 14.08 7.89
CA PRO A 143 6.65 13.46 8.50
C PRO A 143 5.45 14.43 8.61
N ALA A 144 5.69 15.73 8.76
CA ALA A 144 4.62 16.72 8.84
C ALA A 144 3.85 16.85 7.51
N ALA A 145 4.56 16.93 6.38
CA ALA A 145 3.94 16.96 5.06
C ALA A 145 3.17 15.67 4.77
N TYR A 146 3.76 14.52 5.11
CA TYR A 146 3.10 13.23 4.93
C TYR A 146 1.80 13.10 5.74
N TYR A 147 1.82 13.52 7.02
CA TYR A 147 0.61 13.55 7.83
C TYR A 147 -0.51 14.43 7.22
N LEU A 148 -0.17 15.64 6.76
CA LEU A 148 -1.15 16.55 6.12
C LEU A 148 -1.77 15.94 4.87
N MET A 149 -0.96 15.20 4.11
CA MET A 149 -1.36 14.50 2.91
C MET A 149 -2.26 13.29 3.21
N LEU A 150 -1.97 12.49 4.24
CA LEU A 150 -2.89 11.43 4.71
C LEU A 150 -4.25 12.03 5.11
N LYS A 151 -4.22 13.16 5.83
CA LYS A 151 -5.42 13.89 6.25
C LYS A 151 -6.21 14.45 5.06
N SER A 152 -5.55 14.93 4.00
CA SER A 152 -6.26 15.42 2.81
C SER A 152 -7.00 14.29 2.07
N LEU A 153 -6.45 13.07 2.08
CA LEU A 153 -7.11 11.91 1.49
C LEU A 153 -8.38 11.52 2.27
N ARG A 154 -8.31 11.51 3.60
CA ARG A 154 -9.51 11.31 4.42
C ARG A 154 -10.54 12.43 4.20
N THR A 155 -10.07 13.68 4.08
CA THR A 155 -10.94 14.84 3.78
C THR A 155 -11.69 14.68 2.46
N LEU A 156 -11.01 14.22 1.41
CA LEU A 156 -11.62 13.92 0.11
C LEU A 156 -12.76 12.90 0.22
N LEU A 157 -12.64 11.95 1.15
CA LEU A 157 -13.58 10.84 1.33
C LEU A 157 -14.71 11.16 2.32
N CYS A 158 -14.74 12.35 2.93
CA CYS A 158 -15.65 12.64 4.05
C CYS A 158 -17.15 12.52 3.73
N ASP A 159 -17.55 12.67 2.46
CA ASP A 159 -18.94 12.55 2.05
C ASP A 159 -19.41 11.09 1.91
N TYR A 160 -18.45 10.15 1.89
CA TYR A 160 -18.66 8.71 1.75
C TYR A 160 -18.54 8.00 3.10
N ASP A 161 -19.42 7.03 3.35
CA ASP A 161 -19.30 6.11 4.48
C ASP A 161 -18.30 5.00 4.14
N VAL A 162 -17.01 5.33 4.20
CA VAL A 162 -15.90 4.41 3.89
C VAL A 162 -14.95 4.27 5.06
N ASP A 163 -14.19 3.18 5.08
CA ASP A 163 -13.11 3.00 6.05
C ASP A 163 -11.74 3.16 5.39
N VAL A 164 -10.96 4.12 5.89
CA VAL A 164 -9.58 4.34 5.47
C VAL A 164 -8.64 3.52 6.35
N LEU A 165 -7.99 2.52 5.77
CA LEU A 165 -7.09 1.61 6.45
C LEU A 165 -5.63 2.00 6.17
N TYR A 166 -4.98 2.64 7.13
CA TYR A 166 -3.56 2.97 7.06
C TYR A 166 -2.71 1.79 7.52
N VAL A 167 -1.94 1.19 6.61
CA VAL A 167 -1.02 0.09 6.91
C VAL A 167 0.38 0.68 7.06
N ASN A 168 0.95 0.59 8.26
CA ASN A 168 2.31 1.08 8.49
C ASN A 168 3.37 0.15 7.87
N THR A 169 4.62 0.60 7.87
CA THR A 169 5.68 -0.02 7.09
C THR A 169 6.73 -0.64 7.99
N TYR A 170 7.11 -1.87 7.69
CA TYR A 170 8.24 -2.52 8.34
C TYR A 170 9.48 -2.38 7.47
N ASP A 171 10.52 -1.76 8.02
CA ASP A 171 11.81 -1.54 7.40
C ASP A 171 12.95 -2.05 8.29
N ASP A 172 13.95 -2.67 7.67
CA ASP A 172 15.23 -3.06 8.27
C ASP A 172 16.37 -2.81 7.25
N ILE A 173 16.39 -1.60 6.70
CA ILE A 173 17.42 -1.17 5.75
C ILE A 173 18.72 -0.97 6.52
N ALA A 174 19.69 -1.86 6.37
CA ALA A 174 20.99 -1.72 7.02
C ALA A 174 21.76 -0.47 6.52
N PRO A 175 22.60 0.16 7.35
CA PRO A 175 23.46 1.26 6.91
C PRO A 175 24.37 0.89 5.73
N GLY A 176 24.28 1.65 4.65
CA GLY A 176 25.02 1.42 3.39
C GLY A 176 24.44 0.31 2.52
N ALA A 177 23.23 -0.19 2.80
CA ALA A 177 22.55 -1.18 1.99
C ALA A 177 22.03 -0.62 0.66
N LEU A 178 21.66 0.67 0.64
CA LEU A 178 21.21 1.38 -0.54
C LEU A 178 22.38 2.20 -1.11
N ALA A 179 22.56 2.15 -2.43
CA ALA A 179 23.61 2.91 -3.11
C ALA A 179 23.21 4.39 -3.32
N ILE A 180 22.79 5.06 -2.24
CA ILE A 180 22.30 6.44 -2.22
C ILE A 180 22.88 7.22 -1.04
N ASP A 181 22.86 8.55 -1.12
CA ASP A 181 23.52 9.43 -0.13
C ASP A 181 22.77 9.49 1.22
N ASP A 182 21.45 9.45 1.19
CA ASP A 182 20.59 9.44 2.37
C ASP A 182 19.67 8.22 2.29
N GLU A 183 19.89 7.23 3.15
CA GLU A 183 19.04 6.04 3.23
C GLU A 183 17.87 6.24 4.19
N ASP A 184 17.98 7.20 5.11
CA ASP A 184 16.94 7.44 6.12
C ASP A 184 15.65 7.92 5.46
N GLN A 185 15.75 8.51 4.26
CA GLN A 185 14.57 8.84 3.44
C GLN A 185 13.75 7.61 3.00
N TYR A 186 14.23 6.38 3.17
CA TYR A 186 13.47 5.14 2.94
C TYR A 186 13.21 4.35 4.25
N ARG A 187 13.67 4.85 5.40
CA ARG A 187 13.52 4.18 6.70
C ARG A 187 12.34 4.76 7.49
N TRP A 188 11.20 4.11 7.34
CA TRP A 188 9.93 4.55 7.92
C TRP A 188 9.88 4.49 9.46
N SER A 189 10.78 3.72 10.05
CA SER A 189 10.94 3.56 11.50
C SER A 189 11.92 4.56 12.14
N VAL A 190 12.74 5.27 11.37
CA VAL A 190 13.74 6.20 11.89
C VAL A 190 13.10 7.54 12.29
N PRO A 191 13.41 8.10 13.48
CA PRO A 191 12.86 9.37 13.91
C PRO A 191 13.54 10.56 13.21
N ILE A 192 12.72 11.43 12.63
CA ILE A 192 13.10 12.73 12.08
C ILE A 192 12.49 13.80 12.99
N ASP A 193 13.33 14.60 13.65
CA ASP A 193 12.91 15.58 14.66
C ASP A 193 11.97 14.98 15.75
N GLY A 194 12.20 13.71 16.09
CA GLY A 194 11.44 12.98 17.11
C GLY A 194 10.15 12.31 16.61
N VAL A 195 9.84 12.38 15.31
CA VAL A 195 8.65 11.79 14.69
C VAL A 195 9.08 10.82 13.58
N THR A 196 8.51 9.62 13.55
CA THR A 196 8.76 8.66 12.47
C THR A 196 7.66 8.75 11.42
N MET A 197 7.94 8.32 10.19
CA MET A 197 6.88 8.18 9.17
C MET A 197 5.80 7.22 9.65
N ASN A 198 6.15 6.09 10.27
CA ASN A 198 5.18 5.17 10.85
C ASN A 198 4.27 5.80 11.92
N SER A 199 4.79 6.73 12.74
CA SER A 199 3.97 7.42 13.74
C SER A 199 2.94 8.37 13.13
N THR A 200 3.15 8.83 11.89
CA THR A 200 2.20 9.69 11.20
C THR A 200 0.98 8.94 10.69
N PHE A 201 1.11 7.66 10.29
CA PHE A 201 -0.04 6.79 10.06
C PHE A 201 -0.89 6.64 11.32
N ALA A 202 -0.25 6.35 12.45
CA ALA A 202 -0.93 6.20 13.73
C ALA A 202 -1.65 7.50 14.13
N LYS A 203 -1.00 8.65 13.93
CA LYS A 203 -1.62 9.95 14.16
C LYS A 203 -2.81 10.21 13.22
N ALA A 204 -2.68 9.93 11.92
CA ALA A 204 -3.74 10.16 10.95
C ALA A 204 -4.97 9.26 11.21
N ALA A 205 -4.76 8.03 11.65
CA ALA A 205 -5.83 7.12 12.08
C ALA A 205 -6.55 7.63 13.34
N ALA A 206 -5.80 8.09 14.34
CA ALA A 206 -6.36 8.49 15.63
C ALA A 206 -7.01 9.88 15.65
N ASP A 207 -6.66 10.75 14.70
CA ASP A 207 -7.19 12.10 14.67
C ASP A 207 -8.68 12.11 14.30
N GLU A 208 -9.50 12.71 15.17
CA GLU A 208 -10.92 12.89 14.90
C GLU A 208 -11.15 13.94 13.80
N MET A 209 -12.14 13.67 12.94
CA MET A 209 -12.63 14.60 11.93
C MET A 209 -14.14 14.78 12.11
N PRO A 210 -14.58 15.81 12.87
CA PRO A 210 -16.00 16.10 13.02
C PRO A 210 -16.66 16.27 11.65
N ASP A 211 -17.89 15.79 11.52
CA ASP A 211 -18.71 15.88 10.31
C ASP A 211 -18.14 15.11 9.09
N CYS A 212 -17.17 14.23 9.29
CA CYS A 212 -16.63 13.33 8.26
C CYS A 212 -17.19 11.92 8.47
N LYS A 213 -17.84 11.34 7.44
CA LYS A 213 -18.33 9.96 7.52
C LYS A 213 -17.21 8.93 7.41
N ALA A 214 -16.15 9.26 6.69
CA ALA A 214 -15.02 8.35 6.51
C ALA A 214 -14.29 8.12 7.85
N ASP A 215 -14.30 6.87 8.32
CA ASP A 215 -13.54 6.47 9.51
C ASP A 215 -12.11 6.06 9.13
N ALA A 216 -11.17 6.13 10.08
CA ALA A 216 -9.78 5.81 9.83
C ALA A 216 -9.21 4.86 10.87
N HIS A 217 -8.50 3.85 10.38
CA HIS A 217 -7.97 2.76 11.20
C HIS A 217 -6.49 2.56 10.93
N LEU A 218 -5.72 2.30 11.99
CA LEU A 218 -4.34 1.84 11.85
C LEU A 218 -4.31 0.31 11.79
N ILE A 219 -3.64 -0.22 10.78
CA ILE A 219 -3.19 -1.60 10.72
C ILE A 219 -1.70 -1.60 11.03
N ASP A 220 -1.36 -1.82 12.30
CA ASP A 220 0.02 -1.94 12.75
C ASP A 220 0.54 -3.36 12.47
N ILE A 221 1.45 -3.48 11.50
CA ILE A 221 2.09 -4.73 11.10
C ILE A 221 3.48 -4.90 11.73
N VAL A 222 4.08 -3.83 12.26
CA VAL A 222 5.48 -3.82 12.71
C VAL A 222 5.75 -4.85 13.83
N PRO A 223 4.92 -4.95 14.89
CA PRO A 223 5.12 -5.96 15.94
C PRO A 223 5.06 -7.40 15.40
N ASP A 224 4.16 -7.67 14.45
CA ASP A 224 3.97 -9.00 13.88
C ASP A 224 5.15 -9.38 12.95
N MET A 225 5.65 -8.43 12.17
CA MET A 225 6.87 -8.61 11.35
C MET A 225 8.08 -8.92 12.23
N LYS A 226 8.28 -8.18 13.33
CA LYS A 226 9.34 -8.46 14.32
C LYS A 226 9.17 -9.81 14.99
N ALA A 227 7.93 -10.23 15.27
CA ALA A 227 7.65 -11.54 15.85
C ALA A 227 7.99 -12.68 14.88
N LEU A 228 7.82 -12.51 13.57
CA LEU A 228 8.28 -13.46 12.55
C LEU A 228 9.81 -13.57 12.54
N GLU A 229 10.51 -12.45 12.55
CA GLU A 229 11.98 -12.45 12.61
C GLU A 229 12.52 -13.11 13.88
N GLY A 230 11.91 -12.83 15.03
CA GLY A 230 12.26 -13.46 16.30
C GLY A 230 12.07 -15.00 16.29
N ARG A 231 11.28 -15.52 15.34
CA ARG A 231 11.11 -16.97 15.09
C ARG A 231 12.05 -17.52 14.02
N GLY A 232 12.96 -16.70 13.50
CA GLY A 232 13.90 -17.07 12.43
C GLY A 232 13.30 -17.03 11.02
N LEU A 233 12.13 -16.40 10.85
CA LEU A 233 11.51 -16.19 9.54
C LEU A 233 11.69 -14.73 9.14
N SER A 234 12.54 -14.45 8.16
CA SER A 234 12.65 -13.09 7.63
C SER A 234 11.38 -12.77 6.81
N PRO A 235 10.63 -11.70 7.13
CA PRO A 235 9.40 -11.35 6.40
C PRO A 235 9.65 -10.36 5.26
N ILE A 236 10.85 -9.82 5.15
CA ILE A 236 11.29 -8.90 4.10
C ILE A 236 12.32 -9.52 3.19
N GLN A 237 12.59 -8.86 2.08
CA GLN A 237 13.65 -9.20 1.15
C GLN A 237 14.99 -8.60 1.61
N SER A 238 16.07 -8.97 0.93
CA SER A 238 17.42 -8.50 1.26
C SER A 238 17.66 -7.02 1.03
N ASP A 239 16.73 -6.32 0.38
CA ASP A 239 16.76 -4.86 0.21
C ASP A 239 16.31 -4.10 1.48
N GLY A 240 15.80 -4.80 2.49
CA GLY A 240 15.46 -4.22 3.78
C GLY A 240 14.10 -3.51 3.81
N ILE A 241 13.33 -3.48 2.73
CA ILE A 241 12.07 -2.71 2.67
C ILE A 241 10.91 -3.46 2.02
N HIS A 242 11.16 -4.27 0.99
CA HIS A 242 10.07 -4.98 0.33
C HIS A 242 9.73 -6.24 1.12
N PRO A 243 8.46 -6.43 1.54
CA PRO A 243 8.05 -7.69 2.13
C PRO A 243 8.21 -8.82 1.10
N ASN A 244 8.68 -9.98 1.55
CA ASN A 244 8.63 -11.20 0.76
C ASN A 244 7.21 -11.81 0.82
N MET A 245 7.01 -12.98 0.23
CA MET A 245 5.70 -13.65 0.22
C MET A 245 5.08 -13.82 1.63
N THR A 246 5.88 -14.15 2.65
CA THR A 246 5.39 -14.28 4.03
C THR A 246 4.98 -12.93 4.61
N GLY A 247 5.79 -11.88 4.39
CA GLY A 247 5.45 -10.53 4.84
C GLY A 247 4.21 -9.97 4.15
N GLN A 248 4.09 -10.12 2.82
CA GLN A 248 2.89 -9.69 2.10
C GLN A 248 1.65 -10.48 2.51
N TRP A 249 1.79 -11.78 2.82
CA TRP A 249 0.69 -12.58 3.36
C TRP A 249 0.21 -12.06 4.71
N LEU A 250 1.13 -11.68 5.61
CA LEU A 250 0.77 -11.06 6.88
C LEU A 250 0.02 -9.74 6.65
N ILE A 251 0.48 -8.90 5.73
CA ILE A 251 -0.22 -7.64 5.37
C ILE A 251 -1.64 -7.94 4.88
N ALA A 252 -1.81 -8.85 3.92
CA ALA A 252 -3.11 -9.23 3.40
C ALA A 252 -4.03 -9.79 4.50
N TYR A 253 -3.51 -10.66 5.36
CA TYR A 253 -4.26 -11.24 6.48
C TYR A 253 -4.73 -10.17 7.48
N LYS A 254 -3.89 -9.19 7.79
CA LYS A 254 -4.22 -8.10 8.71
C LYS A 254 -5.26 -7.15 8.11
N ILE A 255 -5.19 -6.89 6.80
CA ILE A 255 -6.23 -6.16 6.06
C ILE A 255 -7.55 -6.93 6.11
N ASP A 256 -7.57 -8.19 5.71
CA ASP A 256 -8.78 -9.03 5.72
C ASP A 256 -9.42 -9.09 7.12
N SER A 257 -8.61 -9.31 8.16
CA SER A 257 -9.09 -9.37 9.54
C SER A 257 -9.78 -8.06 9.96
N LYS A 258 -9.21 -6.90 9.59
CA LYS A 258 -9.79 -5.59 9.91
C LYS A 258 -11.05 -5.31 9.09
N VAL A 259 -11.06 -5.65 7.81
CA VAL A 259 -12.24 -5.54 6.94
C VAL A 259 -13.41 -6.34 7.52
N ARG A 260 -13.17 -7.62 7.87
CA ARG A 260 -14.19 -8.50 8.46
C ARG A 260 -14.69 -8.01 9.81
N GLU A 261 -13.80 -7.49 10.66
CA GLU A 261 -14.16 -6.88 11.94
C GLU A 261 -15.14 -5.72 11.75
N ILE A 262 -14.86 -4.82 10.79
CA ILE A 262 -15.69 -3.65 10.50
C ILE A 262 -17.03 -4.07 9.88
N MET A 263 -17.02 -4.98 8.90
CA MET A 263 -18.24 -5.49 8.28
C MET A 263 -19.17 -6.12 9.33
N LEU A 264 -18.63 -6.96 10.23
CA LEU A 264 -19.41 -7.56 11.31
C LEU A 264 -19.98 -6.50 12.26
N ALA A 265 -19.20 -5.45 12.59
CA ALA A 265 -19.68 -4.37 13.43
C ALA A 265 -20.84 -3.59 12.78
N ARG A 266 -20.79 -3.35 11.47
CA ARG A 266 -21.88 -2.73 10.69
C ARG A 266 -23.15 -3.59 10.72
N GLU A 267 -23.02 -4.89 10.42
CA GLU A 267 -24.15 -5.83 10.46
C GLU A 267 -24.83 -5.87 11.84
N MET A 268 -24.03 -5.85 12.92
CA MET A 268 -24.57 -5.82 14.28
C MET A 268 -25.31 -4.51 14.58
N ALA A 269 -24.80 -3.37 14.13
CA ALA A 269 -25.45 -2.07 14.33
C ALA A 269 -26.80 -1.98 13.61
N GLU A 270 -26.88 -2.45 12.36
CA GLU A 270 -28.13 -2.50 11.59
C GLU A 270 -29.19 -3.40 12.25
N HIS A 271 -28.76 -4.54 12.81
CA HIS A 271 -29.65 -5.45 13.53
C HIS A 271 -30.21 -4.83 14.81
N ASP A 272 -29.39 -4.11 15.57
CA ASP A 272 -29.83 -3.45 16.80
C ASP A 272 -30.84 -2.32 16.51
N GLU A 273 -30.59 -1.52 15.46
CA GLU A 273 -31.53 -0.48 15.02
C GLU A 273 -32.89 -1.06 14.63
N ALA A 274 -32.90 -2.10 13.79
CA ALA A 274 -34.13 -2.77 13.36
C ALA A 274 -34.92 -3.40 14.53
N SER A 275 -34.23 -3.82 15.59
CA SER A 275 -34.87 -4.41 16.78
C SER A 275 -35.52 -3.38 17.71
N THR A 276 -35.08 -2.12 17.67
CA THR A 276 -35.63 -1.03 18.49
C THR A 276 -36.86 -0.35 17.87
N GLU A 277 -37.12 -0.57 16.59
CA GLU A 277 -38.29 -0.06 15.86
C GLU A 277 -39.52 -0.99 15.89
N HIS A 278 -39.48 -2.08 16.67
CA HIS A 278 -40.56 -3.07 16.82
C HIS A 278 -41.01 -3.25 18.28
#